data_AF-A0A1F5TQ24-F1
#
_entry.id   AF-A0A1F5TQ24-F1
#
_cell.length_a   1.000
_cell.length_b   1.000
_cell.length_c   1.000
_cell.angle_alpha   90.00
_cell.angle_beta   90.00
_cell.angle_gamma   90.00
#
_symmetry.space_group_name_H-M   'P 1'
#
loop_
_entity.id
_entity.type
_entity.pdbx_description
1 polymer ?
#
loop_
_entity_poly.entity_id
_entity_poly.type
_entity_poly.pdbx_seq_one_letter_code
_entity_poly.pdbx_strand_id
1 'polypeptide(L)'
;MGVKMKRKKFELEEEIIDYGKILFLRNSVEKSPLCLLKEVSIKNKEDAIGRALRIIHDIFRELFLLKVDFKNIEPAHGLGHMVRDYLHAINLFQTGNYEPKSIFVGMIAGALHDIGCILIHRYDEKNRAVRHAEIGALLIQDILDNLNVNDSEKKLIAYAIAAHTHYINTEKIECRDGVKRTRYSYVDMVNQKPFELVYFPRWVDRLDCNGPAFVARHYLTLVKNHEDFEGDRFHKINSFLERMKPFSREKTGHPTMLSHLDMFASSQNNKNIYGKYDYGFMIQVRNFHKILMERTINLVLSGKGKYDYDEDELINTWTIFLQQNIEPTESGKNGSLILEKKFRKLNKNVKKIWANGFIETMIQYIKWSDYHLRLSEKWSQEWFEIPYYCKDIRKVMILNKNSQNFIDNKIKILRKED
;
A
#
# COMPACT_ATOMS: atom_id res chain seq x y z
N MET A 1 25.56 -20.37 28.44
CA MET A 1 26.57 -19.40 27.91
C MET A 1 25.93 -18.66 26.76
N GLY A 2 25.48 -17.42 26.99
CA GLY A 2 24.79 -16.62 25.98
C GLY A 2 25.81 -15.99 25.02
N VAL A 3 25.90 -16.53 23.80
CA VAL A 3 26.57 -15.84 22.70
C VAL A 3 25.73 -14.61 22.37
N LYS A 4 26.11 -13.44 22.89
CA LYS A 4 25.66 -12.16 22.35
C LYS A 4 26.22 -12.07 20.93
N MET A 5 25.50 -12.62 19.95
CA MET A 5 25.71 -12.23 18.57
C MET A 5 25.46 -10.72 18.50
N LYS A 6 26.51 -9.94 18.29
CA LYS A 6 26.36 -8.56 17.81
C LYS A 6 25.70 -8.67 16.44
N ARG A 7 24.37 -8.60 16.39
CA ARG A 7 23.63 -8.54 15.13
C ARG A 7 24.03 -7.25 14.43
N LYS A 8 24.59 -7.38 13.23
CA LYS A 8 24.97 -6.26 12.37
C LYS A 8 23.68 -5.56 11.94
N LYS A 9 23.67 -4.23 11.94
CA LYS A 9 22.56 -3.45 11.36
C LYS A 9 22.48 -3.80 9.87
N PHE A 10 21.28 -3.98 9.32
CA PHE A 10 21.13 -4.08 7.87
C PHE A 10 21.57 -2.73 7.27
N GLU A 11 22.59 -2.78 6.43
CA GLU A 11 23.14 -1.62 5.73
C GLU A 11 22.94 -1.86 4.24
N LEU A 12 22.44 -0.85 3.53
CA LEU A 12 22.44 -0.87 2.08
C LEU A 12 23.89 -1.06 1.61
N GLU A 13 24.12 -2.07 0.78
CA GLU A 13 25.44 -2.27 0.17
C GLU A 13 25.62 -1.29 -1.00
N GLU A 14 26.77 -1.36 -1.67
CA GLU A 14 26.94 -0.65 -2.92
C GLU A 14 25.88 -1.11 -3.93
N GLU A 15 25.25 -0.17 -4.65
CA GLU A 15 24.13 -0.44 -5.58
C GLU A 15 24.43 -1.58 -6.58
N ILE A 16 25.70 -1.78 -6.93
CA ILE A 16 26.16 -2.89 -7.79
C ILE A 16 25.98 -4.27 -7.15
N ILE A 17 26.22 -4.40 -5.84
CA ILE A 17 26.13 -5.68 -5.14
C ILE A 17 24.66 -6.06 -4.95
N ASP A 18 23.84 -5.10 -4.51
CA ASP A 18 22.38 -5.29 -4.39
C ASP A 18 21.76 -5.67 -5.73
N TYR A 19 22.19 -5.04 -6.81
CA TYR A 19 21.73 -5.37 -8.17
C TYR A 19 22.10 -6.81 -8.56
N GLY A 20 23.33 -7.24 -8.25
CA GLY A 20 23.78 -8.62 -8.46
C GLY A 20 22.97 -9.64 -7.67
N LYS A 21 22.67 -9.36 -6.39
CA LYS A 21 21.83 -10.21 -5.54
C LYS A 21 20.43 -10.37 -6.10
N ILE A 22 19.81 -9.30 -6.59
CA ILE A 22 18.49 -9.36 -7.23
C ILE A 22 18.51 -10.18 -8.53
N LEU A 23 19.51 -9.98 -9.39
CA LEU A 23 19.63 -10.81 -10.60
C LEU A 23 19.79 -12.29 -10.25
N PHE A 24 20.53 -12.61 -9.20
CA PHE A 24 20.66 -13.99 -8.71
C PHE A 24 19.33 -14.55 -8.20
N LEU A 25 18.63 -13.81 -7.33
CA LEU A 25 17.32 -14.18 -6.80
C LEU A 25 16.35 -14.49 -7.94
N ARG A 26 16.24 -13.57 -8.90
CA ARG A 26 15.38 -13.73 -10.08
C ARG A 26 15.72 -14.97 -10.88
N ASN A 27 16.98 -15.13 -11.26
CA ASN A 27 17.43 -16.30 -12.00
C ASN A 27 17.15 -17.62 -11.26
N SER A 28 17.24 -17.63 -9.93
CA SER A 28 16.99 -18.82 -9.13
C SER A 28 15.50 -19.22 -9.09
N VAL A 29 14.60 -18.24 -9.13
CA VAL A 29 13.15 -18.47 -9.08
C VAL A 29 12.57 -18.68 -10.48
N GLU A 30 12.90 -17.80 -11.43
CA GLU A 30 12.31 -17.80 -12.78
C GLU A 30 12.67 -19.06 -13.59
N LYS A 31 13.81 -19.71 -13.30
CA LYS A 31 14.21 -20.96 -13.98
C LYS A 31 13.34 -22.17 -13.61
N SER A 32 12.83 -22.24 -12.38
CA SER A 32 12.12 -23.43 -11.88
C SER A 32 11.07 -23.10 -10.82
N PRO A 33 10.12 -22.18 -11.09
CA PRO A 33 9.19 -21.67 -10.07
C PRO A 33 8.31 -22.78 -9.47
N LEU A 34 7.85 -23.72 -10.31
CA LEU A 34 7.03 -24.84 -9.87
C LEU A 34 7.79 -25.89 -9.05
N CYS A 35 9.11 -26.01 -9.22
CA CYS A 35 9.91 -26.92 -8.42
C CYS A 35 10.07 -26.36 -7.00
N LEU A 36 10.40 -25.07 -6.88
CA LEU A 36 10.49 -24.39 -5.58
C LEU A 36 9.16 -24.45 -4.83
N LEU A 37 8.03 -24.24 -5.53
CA LEU A 37 6.69 -24.36 -4.92
C LEU A 37 6.40 -25.76 -4.37
N LYS A 38 6.91 -26.83 -4.98
CA LYS A 38 6.72 -28.19 -4.46
C LYS A 38 7.39 -28.37 -3.09
N GLU A 39 8.50 -27.69 -2.84
CA GLU A 39 9.26 -27.75 -1.59
C GLU A 39 8.65 -26.92 -0.45
N VAL A 40 7.70 -26.02 -0.75
CA VAL A 40 6.93 -25.29 0.27
C VAL A 40 6.09 -26.26 1.09
N SER A 41 6.33 -26.32 2.40
CA SER A 41 5.76 -27.35 3.28
C SER A 41 4.43 -26.92 3.90
N ILE A 42 3.39 -26.79 3.06
CA ILE A 42 2.05 -26.36 3.47
C ILE A 42 1.03 -27.47 3.18
N LYS A 43 0.25 -27.85 4.19
CA LYS A 43 -0.73 -28.94 4.10
C LYS A 43 -2.08 -28.48 3.57
N ASN A 44 -2.56 -27.34 4.06
CA ASN A 44 -3.87 -26.81 3.78
C ASN A 44 -3.89 -25.30 4.04
N LYS A 45 -5.04 -24.66 3.78
CA LYS A 45 -5.21 -23.21 3.94
C LYS A 45 -5.03 -22.71 5.37
N GLU A 46 -5.47 -23.48 6.37
CA GLU A 46 -5.33 -23.10 7.78
C GLU A 46 -3.85 -23.10 8.20
N ASP A 47 -3.10 -24.12 7.80
CA ASP A 47 -1.65 -24.20 7.98
C ASP A 47 -0.92 -23.05 7.26
N ALA A 48 -1.34 -22.72 6.03
CA ALA A 48 -0.81 -21.59 5.26
C ALA A 48 -0.93 -20.27 6.02
N ILE A 49 -2.14 -19.93 6.46
CA ILE A 49 -2.43 -18.68 7.17
C ILE A 49 -1.70 -18.65 8.52
N GLY A 50 -1.79 -19.73 9.29
CA GLY A 50 -1.17 -19.83 10.60
C GLY A 50 0.37 -19.72 10.55
N ARG A 51 1.03 -20.39 9.58
CA ARG A 51 2.48 -20.27 9.39
C ARG A 51 2.87 -18.88 8.86
N ALA A 52 2.13 -18.33 7.91
CA ALA A 52 2.41 -17.00 7.37
C ALA A 52 2.35 -15.93 8.46
N LEU A 53 1.31 -15.92 9.28
CA LEU A 53 1.17 -14.98 10.40
C LEU A 53 2.32 -15.07 11.40
N ARG A 54 2.73 -16.29 11.78
CA ARG A 54 3.88 -16.48 12.67
C ARG A 54 5.16 -15.90 12.08
N ILE A 55 5.42 -16.14 10.79
CA ILE A 55 6.60 -15.60 10.11
C ILE A 55 6.54 -14.08 10.01
N ILE A 56 5.38 -13.50 9.64
CA ILE A 56 5.20 -12.04 9.60
C ILE A 56 5.50 -11.44 10.99
N HIS A 57 4.97 -12.04 12.05
CA HIS A 57 5.22 -11.60 13.42
C HIS A 57 6.70 -11.70 13.77
N ASP A 58 7.35 -12.83 13.49
CA ASP A 58 8.79 -13.01 13.74
C ASP A 58 9.64 -12.01 12.95
N ILE A 59 9.27 -11.68 11.70
CA ILE A 59 9.91 -10.62 10.92
C ILE A 59 9.78 -9.27 11.64
N PHE A 60 8.60 -8.90 12.14
CA PHE A 60 8.44 -7.66 12.90
C PHE A 60 9.25 -7.64 14.20
N ARG A 61 9.37 -8.77 14.88
CA ARG A 61 10.26 -8.88 16.05
C ARG A 61 11.72 -8.65 15.65
N GLU A 62 12.16 -9.24 14.54
CA GLU A 62 13.51 -9.06 14.03
C GLU A 62 13.77 -7.60 13.59
N LEU A 63 12.83 -6.96 12.89
CA LEU A 63 12.91 -5.54 12.55
C LEU A 63 13.05 -4.65 13.81
N PHE A 64 12.29 -4.97 14.87
CA PHE A 64 12.39 -4.26 16.15
C PHE A 64 13.78 -4.45 16.79
N LEU A 65 14.33 -5.66 16.77
CA LEU A 65 15.68 -5.95 17.27
C LEU A 65 16.77 -5.24 16.46
N LEU A 66 16.53 -5.04 15.16
CA LEU A 66 17.38 -4.23 14.27
C LEU A 66 17.20 -2.72 14.46
N LYS A 67 16.29 -2.29 15.36
CA LYS A 67 15.97 -0.88 15.65
C LYS A 67 15.46 -0.12 14.42
N VAL A 68 14.69 -0.80 13.57
CA VAL A 68 13.95 -0.15 12.49
C VAL A 68 12.87 0.76 13.09
N ASP A 69 12.75 1.98 12.57
CA ASP A 69 11.74 2.93 13.01
C ASP A 69 10.86 3.39 11.84
N PHE A 70 9.54 3.27 12.00
CA PHE A 70 8.55 3.67 11.01
C PHE A 70 8.20 5.16 11.07
N LYS A 71 8.66 5.90 12.10
CA LYS A 71 8.27 7.30 12.32
C LYS A 71 8.60 8.26 11.19
N ASN A 72 9.69 8.01 10.46
CA ASN A 72 10.26 8.92 9.47
C ASN A 72 10.09 8.46 8.02
N ILE A 73 9.31 7.40 7.79
CA ILE A 73 8.96 6.99 6.42
C ILE A 73 8.15 8.11 5.77
N GLU A 74 8.25 8.22 4.44
CA GLU A 74 7.48 9.24 3.71
C GLU A 74 5.97 9.11 4.02
N PRO A 75 5.28 10.24 4.23
CA PRO A 75 3.84 10.22 4.42
C PRO A 75 3.17 9.45 3.28
N ALA A 76 2.12 8.68 3.59
CA ALA A 76 1.40 7.75 2.72
C ALA A 76 1.98 6.32 2.62
N HIS A 77 3.22 6.08 3.05
CA HIS A 77 3.89 4.76 2.97
C HIS A 77 4.33 4.21 4.34
N GLY A 78 3.87 4.82 5.44
CA GLY A 78 4.30 4.45 6.78
C GLY A 78 3.43 3.37 7.42
N LEU A 79 3.30 3.42 8.75
CA LEU A 79 2.58 2.42 9.54
C LEU A 79 1.13 2.24 9.08
N GLY A 80 0.47 3.32 8.65
CA GLY A 80 -0.93 3.25 8.25
C GLY A 80 -1.15 2.38 7.01
N HIS A 81 -0.30 2.53 6.00
CA HIS A 81 -0.33 1.69 4.79
C HIS A 81 -0.04 0.22 5.12
N MET A 82 1.03 -0.03 5.86
CA MET A 82 1.40 -1.38 6.30
C MET A 82 0.27 -2.09 7.07
N VAL A 83 -0.42 -1.37 7.95
CA VAL A 83 -1.57 -1.90 8.69
C VAL A 83 -2.68 -2.36 7.74
N ARG A 84 -2.97 -1.56 6.70
CA ARG A 84 -4.02 -1.89 5.72
C ARG A 84 -3.58 -3.04 4.81
N ASP A 85 -2.32 -3.11 4.39
CA ASP A 85 -1.81 -4.23 3.60
C ASP A 85 -1.86 -5.55 4.37
N TYR A 86 -1.43 -5.52 5.63
CA TYR A 86 -1.52 -6.67 6.52
C TYR A 86 -2.98 -7.14 6.68
N LEU A 87 -3.91 -6.20 6.91
CA LEU A 87 -5.34 -6.49 6.97
C LEU A 87 -5.89 -7.05 5.65
N HIS A 88 -5.51 -6.46 4.52
CA HIS A 88 -5.93 -6.88 3.18
C HIS A 88 -5.42 -8.27 2.84
N ALA A 89 -4.16 -8.58 3.14
CA ALA A 89 -3.58 -9.90 2.95
C ALA A 89 -4.40 -10.96 3.70
N ILE A 90 -4.63 -10.76 5.01
CA ILE A 90 -5.40 -11.74 5.79
C ILE A 90 -6.84 -11.86 5.26
N ASN A 91 -7.55 -10.74 5.07
CA ASN A 91 -8.95 -10.74 4.61
C ASN A 91 -9.12 -11.46 3.27
N LEU A 92 -8.21 -11.17 2.32
CA LEU A 92 -8.22 -11.74 0.99
C LEU A 92 -8.02 -13.25 1.05
N PHE A 93 -6.96 -13.71 1.72
CA PHE A 93 -6.59 -15.13 1.68
C PHE A 93 -7.41 -16.00 2.64
N GLN A 94 -7.90 -15.45 3.75
CA GLN A 94 -8.82 -16.16 4.63
C GLN A 94 -10.19 -16.36 4.00
N THR A 95 -10.67 -15.42 3.19
CA THR A 95 -12.01 -15.51 2.60
C THR A 95 -11.99 -16.20 1.24
N GLY A 96 -11.00 -15.91 0.41
CA GLY A 96 -10.91 -16.48 -0.95
C GLY A 96 -10.47 -17.94 -0.98
N ASN A 97 -10.84 -18.65 -2.04
CA ASN A 97 -10.43 -20.03 -2.28
C ASN A 97 -9.24 -20.04 -3.25
N TYR A 98 -8.05 -20.22 -2.69
CA TYR A 98 -6.77 -20.12 -3.40
C TYR A 98 -5.86 -21.30 -3.02
N GLU A 99 -4.83 -21.55 -3.83
CA GLU A 99 -3.88 -22.62 -3.54
C GLU A 99 -3.11 -22.34 -2.23
N PRO A 100 -3.04 -23.29 -1.28
CA PRO A 100 -2.44 -23.04 0.04
C PRO A 100 -0.98 -22.57 0.05
N LYS A 101 -0.10 -23.09 -0.81
CA LYS A 101 1.30 -22.65 -0.88
C LYS A 101 1.40 -21.23 -1.44
N SER A 102 0.54 -20.88 -2.41
CA SER A 102 0.39 -19.52 -2.92
C SER A 102 -0.12 -18.57 -1.83
N ILE A 103 -1.09 -18.98 -1.01
CA ILE A 103 -1.56 -18.22 0.15
C ILE A 103 -0.41 -17.93 1.10
N PHE A 104 0.36 -18.96 1.48
CA PHE A 104 1.47 -18.81 2.42
C PHE A 104 2.47 -17.73 1.98
N VAL A 105 2.93 -17.81 0.73
CA VAL A 105 3.89 -16.82 0.19
C VAL A 105 3.23 -15.46 -0.03
N GLY A 106 2.06 -15.43 -0.65
CA GLY A 106 1.36 -14.19 -1.02
C GLY A 106 0.88 -13.39 0.19
N MET A 107 0.58 -14.05 1.30
CA MET A 107 0.21 -13.41 2.56
C MET A 107 1.40 -12.68 3.20
N ILE A 108 2.56 -13.35 3.27
CA ILE A 108 3.80 -12.75 3.79
C ILE A 108 4.24 -11.61 2.88
N ALA A 109 4.31 -11.87 1.57
CA ALA A 109 4.74 -10.89 0.59
C ALA A 109 3.78 -9.70 0.54
N GLY A 110 2.46 -9.93 0.54
CA GLY A 110 1.46 -8.85 0.52
C GLY A 110 1.54 -7.94 1.73
N ALA A 111 1.72 -8.49 2.93
CA ALA A 111 1.83 -7.69 4.16
C ALA A 111 3.14 -6.87 4.27
N LEU A 112 4.19 -7.26 3.55
CA LEU A 112 5.55 -6.73 3.70
C LEU A 112 6.12 -6.16 2.39
N HIS A 113 5.33 -6.05 1.32
CA HIS A 113 5.84 -5.71 -0.01
C HIS A 113 6.55 -4.36 -0.05
N ASP A 114 6.04 -3.40 0.73
CA ASP A 114 6.54 -2.03 0.82
C ASP A 114 7.57 -1.82 1.94
N ILE A 115 8.04 -2.88 2.61
CA ILE A 115 8.98 -2.76 3.73
C ILE A 115 10.30 -2.08 3.33
N GLY A 116 10.68 -2.10 2.05
CA GLY A 116 11.87 -1.39 1.58
C GLY A 116 11.78 0.13 1.70
N CYS A 117 10.57 0.70 1.84
CA CYS A 117 10.34 2.13 2.03
C CYS A 117 10.93 2.65 3.36
N ILE A 118 11.29 1.77 4.30
CA ILE A 118 12.03 2.14 5.53
C ILE A 118 13.50 2.48 5.25
N LEU A 119 14.06 1.94 4.15
CA LEU A 119 15.47 2.07 3.79
C LEU A 119 15.66 3.08 2.65
N ILE A 120 14.65 3.22 1.79
CA ILE A 120 14.72 4.03 0.58
C ILE A 120 13.41 4.80 0.44
N HIS A 121 13.53 6.12 0.34
CA HIS A 121 12.40 6.97 0.02
C HIS A 121 11.85 6.67 -1.38
N ARG A 122 10.54 6.53 -1.48
CA ARG A 122 9.83 6.08 -2.70
C ARG A 122 10.07 7.04 -3.86
N TYR A 123 10.19 8.33 -3.57
CA TYR A 123 10.39 9.37 -4.58
C TYR A 123 11.87 9.56 -5.00
N ASP A 124 12.81 8.85 -4.39
CA ASP A 124 14.26 8.92 -4.68
C ASP A 124 14.74 7.80 -5.64
N GLU A 125 13.81 7.03 -6.20
CA GLU A 125 14.07 5.75 -6.89
C GLU A 125 14.39 5.86 -8.38
N LYS A 126 14.12 7.00 -9.01
CA LYS A 126 14.19 7.13 -10.47
C LYS A 126 15.58 6.77 -11.03
N ASN A 127 16.63 7.09 -10.29
CA ASN A 127 18.03 6.86 -10.65
C ASN A 127 18.60 5.62 -9.95
N ARG A 128 17.75 4.65 -9.58
CA ARG A 128 18.15 3.40 -8.94
C ARG A 128 17.68 2.20 -9.75
N ALA A 129 18.59 1.26 -9.97
CA ALA A 129 18.25 -0.03 -10.57
C ALA A 129 17.54 -0.96 -9.57
N VAL A 130 17.86 -0.79 -8.28
CA VAL A 130 17.29 -1.53 -7.15
C VAL A 130 16.46 -0.57 -6.31
N ARG A 131 15.13 -0.77 -6.28
CA ARG A 131 14.16 0.13 -5.65
C ARG A 131 13.60 -0.47 -4.35
N HIS A 132 12.61 0.16 -3.73
CA HIS A 132 12.00 -0.29 -2.47
C HIS A 132 11.55 -1.75 -2.54
N ALA A 133 10.94 -2.19 -3.64
CA ALA A 133 10.48 -3.57 -3.81
C ALA A 133 11.65 -4.57 -3.70
N GLU A 134 12.70 -4.35 -4.49
CA GLU A 134 13.90 -5.19 -4.47
C GLU A 134 14.64 -5.12 -3.12
N ILE A 135 14.76 -3.94 -2.54
CA ILE A 135 15.50 -3.75 -1.29
C ILE A 135 14.73 -4.34 -0.11
N GLY A 136 13.40 -4.23 -0.13
CA GLY A 136 12.52 -4.94 0.78
C GLY A 136 12.71 -6.45 0.65
N ALA A 137 12.81 -6.99 -0.56
CA ALA A 137 13.07 -8.40 -0.78
C ALA A 137 14.40 -8.87 -0.20
N LEU A 138 15.49 -8.11 -0.39
CA LEU A 138 16.80 -8.42 0.19
C LEU A 138 16.77 -8.35 1.72
N LEU A 139 16.15 -7.32 2.29
CA LEU A 139 15.99 -7.19 3.74
C LEU A 139 15.22 -8.38 4.33
N ILE A 140 14.10 -8.76 3.70
CA ILE A 140 13.31 -9.89 4.18
C ILE A 140 14.07 -11.20 4.02
N GLN A 141 14.82 -11.39 2.94
CA GLN A 141 15.67 -12.57 2.77
C GLN A 141 16.70 -12.70 3.90
N ASP A 142 17.40 -11.62 4.23
CA ASP A 142 18.39 -11.59 5.32
C ASP A 142 17.75 -11.87 6.69
N ILE A 143 16.54 -11.36 6.94
CA ILE A 143 15.79 -11.67 8.16
C ILE A 143 15.40 -13.15 8.19
N LEU A 144 14.86 -13.68 7.08
CA LEU A 144 14.42 -15.06 6.97
C LEU A 144 15.57 -16.07 7.09
N ASP A 145 16.81 -15.70 6.76
CA ASP A 145 17.99 -16.52 6.99
C ASP A 145 18.25 -16.82 8.47
N ASN A 146 17.72 -15.97 9.36
CA ASN A 146 17.78 -16.16 10.81
C ASN A 146 16.54 -16.86 11.38
N LEU A 147 15.56 -17.19 10.54
CA LEU A 147 14.31 -17.85 10.92
C LEU A 147 14.28 -19.29 10.41
N ASN A 148 13.43 -20.12 11.01
CA ASN A 148 13.24 -21.51 10.59
C ASN A 148 12.33 -21.61 9.34
N VAL A 149 12.83 -21.07 8.23
CA VAL A 149 12.18 -21.04 6.91
C VAL A 149 13.10 -21.72 5.92
N ASN A 150 12.58 -22.60 5.06
CA ASN A 150 13.43 -23.31 4.11
C ASN A 150 13.84 -22.42 2.91
N ASP A 151 14.94 -22.73 2.25
CA ASP A 151 15.51 -21.88 1.20
C ASP A 151 14.56 -21.60 0.03
N SER A 152 13.69 -22.56 -0.33
CA SER A 152 12.68 -22.38 -1.37
C SER A 152 11.59 -21.42 -0.93
N GLU A 153 11.11 -21.53 0.30
CA GLU A 153 10.18 -20.56 0.92
C GLU A 153 10.79 -19.16 0.94
N LYS A 154 12.06 -19.02 1.38
CA LYS A 154 12.77 -17.72 1.41
C LYS A 154 12.84 -17.06 0.03
N LYS A 155 13.29 -17.81 -0.99
CA LYS A 155 13.42 -17.31 -2.37
C LYS A 155 12.07 -16.89 -2.94
N LEU A 156 11.02 -17.69 -2.71
CA LEU A 156 9.69 -17.38 -3.22
C LEU A 156 9.08 -16.15 -2.55
N ILE A 157 9.25 -16.00 -1.22
CA ILE A 157 8.79 -14.81 -0.48
C ILE A 157 9.52 -13.56 -0.97
N ALA A 158 10.86 -13.59 -1.02
CA ALA A 158 11.66 -12.46 -1.48
C ALA A 158 11.32 -12.10 -2.94
N TYR A 159 11.20 -13.08 -3.82
CA TYR A 159 10.83 -12.85 -5.22
C TYR A 159 9.42 -12.24 -5.35
N ALA A 160 8.44 -12.73 -4.57
CA ALA A 160 7.09 -12.19 -4.57
C ALA A 160 7.05 -10.72 -4.11
N ILE A 161 7.84 -10.37 -3.09
CA ILE A 161 8.02 -8.98 -2.64
C ILE A 161 8.65 -8.12 -3.75
N ALA A 162 9.75 -8.58 -4.37
CA ALA A 162 10.42 -7.82 -5.42
C ALA A 162 9.53 -7.62 -6.66
N ALA A 163 8.72 -8.62 -7.00
CA ALA A 163 7.85 -8.61 -8.18
C ALA A 163 6.54 -7.84 -8.00
N HIS A 164 6.26 -7.30 -6.81
CA HIS A 164 4.98 -6.64 -6.52
C HIS A 164 4.80 -5.37 -7.37
N THR A 165 5.84 -4.56 -7.55
CA THR A 165 5.80 -3.43 -8.48
C THR A 165 5.64 -3.97 -9.90
N HIS A 166 4.47 -3.76 -10.51
CA HIS A 166 4.13 -4.30 -11.82
C HIS A 166 4.90 -3.58 -12.94
N TYR A 167 6.22 -3.80 -13.03
CA TYR A 167 7.06 -3.26 -14.09
C TYR A 167 6.71 -3.92 -15.43
N ILE A 168 5.99 -3.19 -16.28
CA ILE A 168 5.52 -3.69 -17.58
C ILE A 168 6.68 -3.79 -18.58
N ASN A 169 7.63 -2.85 -18.50
CA ASN A 169 8.72 -2.72 -19.46
C ASN A 169 10.08 -2.95 -18.82
N THR A 170 10.98 -3.55 -19.59
CA THR A 170 12.42 -3.57 -19.29
C THR A 170 13.00 -2.21 -19.63
N GLU A 171 13.74 -1.60 -18.70
CA GLU A 171 14.23 -0.22 -18.80
C GLU A 171 15.74 -0.17 -18.51
N LYS A 172 16.48 0.67 -19.25
CA LYS A 172 17.86 1.00 -18.91
C LYS A 172 17.87 2.27 -18.06
N ILE A 173 18.41 2.16 -16.85
CA ILE A 173 18.47 3.23 -15.87
C ILE A 173 19.92 3.68 -15.75
N GLU A 174 20.16 4.98 -15.84
CA GLU A 174 21.43 5.59 -15.48
C GLU A 174 21.47 5.75 -13.96
N CYS A 175 22.27 4.92 -13.30
CA CYS A 175 22.40 4.92 -11.85
C CYS A 175 23.22 6.12 -11.37
N ARG A 176 23.20 6.38 -10.06
CA ARG A 176 23.90 7.52 -9.45
C ARG A 176 25.42 7.47 -9.65
N ASP A 177 25.99 6.29 -9.85
CA ASP A 177 27.39 6.05 -10.16
C ASP A 177 27.75 6.25 -11.65
N GLY A 178 26.80 6.69 -12.48
CA GLY A 178 26.96 6.87 -13.93
C GLY A 178 26.92 5.57 -14.73
N VAL A 179 26.77 4.41 -14.08
CA VAL A 179 26.69 3.12 -14.76
C VAL A 179 25.25 2.85 -15.19
N LYS A 180 25.06 2.48 -16.46
CA LYS A 180 23.74 2.10 -16.97
C LYS A 180 23.45 0.64 -16.63
N ARG A 181 22.38 0.41 -15.88
CA ARG A 181 21.90 -0.93 -15.49
C ARG A 181 20.52 -1.20 -16.07
N THR A 182 20.21 -2.46 -16.36
CA THR A 182 18.92 -2.86 -16.93
C THR A 182 17.99 -3.36 -15.83
N ARG A 183 16.84 -2.74 -15.65
CA ARG A 183 15.75 -3.27 -14.80
C ARG A 183 14.82 -4.09 -15.68
N TYR A 184 14.70 -5.38 -15.40
CA TYR A 184 13.85 -6.30 -16.15
C TYR A 184 12.43 -6.37 -15.55
N SER A 185 11.42 -6.64 -16.37
CA SER A 185 10.09 -7.02 -15.88
C SER A 185 10.13 -8.42 -15.24
N TYR A 186 9.37 -8.65 -14.18
CA TYR A 186 9.32 -9.95 -13.49
C TYR A 186 8.41 -10.94 -14.23
N VAL A 187 8.76 -12.23 -14.22
CA VAL A 187 7.91 -13.29 -14.78
C VAL A 187 6.63 -13.39 -13.95
N ASP A 188 5.51 -13.10 -14.59
CA ASP A 188 4.17 -13.13 -13.98
C ASP A 188 3.26 -14.19 -14.61
N MET A 189 3.77 -15.01 -15.55
CA MET A 189 3.09 -16.18 -16.09
C MET A 189 3.98 -17.42 -16.07
N VAL A 190 3.41 -18.55 -15.69
CA VAL A 190 4.07 -19.87 -15.69
C VAL A 190 3.15 -20.86 -16.38
N ASN A 191 3.64 -21.57 -17.40
CA ASN A 191 2.83 -22.49 -18.22
C ASN A 191 1.53 -21.83 -18.76
N GLN A 192 1.63 -20.58 -19.22
CA GLN A 192 0.51 -19.77 -19.72
C GLN A 192 -0.60 -19.47 -18.68
N LYS A 193 -0.36 -19.74 -17.40
CA LYS A 193 -1.26 -19.39 -16.30
C LYS A 193 -0.67 -18.24 -15.47
N PRO A 194 -1.52 -17.38 -14.88
CA PRO A 194 -1.06 -16.34 -13.98
C PRO A 194 -0.23 -16.92 -12.84
N PHE A 195 0.95 -16.37 -12.59
CA PHE A 195 1.77 -16.80 -11.48
C PHE A 195 1.28 -16.14 -10.19
N GLU A 196 0.42 -16.84 -9.45
CA GLU A 196 -0.27 -16.32 -8.26
C GLU A 196 0.67 -15.66 -7.25
N LEU A 197 1.87 -16.19 -7.08
CA LEU A 197 2.88 -15.62 -6.18
C LEU A 197 3.22 -14.16 -6.46
N VAL A 198 3.16 -13.76 -7.73
CA VAL A 198 3.43 -12.38 -8.16
C VAL A 198 2.17 -11.52 -8.10
N TYR A 199 1.00 -12.11 -8.38
CA TYR A 199 -0.27 -11.36 -8.36
C TYR A 199 -0.81 -11.13 -6.97
N PHE A 200 -0.58 -12.01 -6.01
CA PHE A 200 -1.10 -11.89 -4.65
C PHE A 200 -0.60 -10.64 -3.92
N PRO A 201 0.71 -10.31 -3.88
CA PRO A 201 1.16 -9.05 -3.31
C PRO A 201 0.66 -7.83 -4.09
N ARG A 202 0.58 -7.92 -5.44
CA ARG A 202 -0.06 -6.88 -6.28
C ARG A 202 -1.52 -6.66 -5.93
N TRP A 203 -2.27 -7.73 -5.64
CA TRP A 203 -3.66 -7.63 -5.23
C TRP A 203 -3.79 -6.90 -3.90
N VAL A 204 -2.96 -7.26 -2.92
CA VAL A 204 -2.94 -6.62 -1.60
C VAL A 204 -2.66 -5.12 -1.72
N ASP A 205 -1.59 -4.72 -2.42
CA ASP A 205 -1.26 -3.31 -2.67
C ASP A 205 -2.40 -2.57 -3.38
N ARG A 206 -2.96 -3.19 -4.43
CA ARG A 206 -4.08 -2.60 -5.19
C ARG A 206 -5.36 -2.41 -4.35
N LEU A 207 -5.54 -3.17 -3.27
CA LEU A 207 -6.67 -2.98 -2.37
C LEU A 207 -6.53 -1.71 -1.50
N ASP A 208 -5.30 -1.22 -1.22
CA ASP A 208 -5.06 0.07 -0.56
C ASP A 208 -4.86 1.22 -1.56
N CYS A 209 -4.59 0.93 -2.83
CA CYS A 209 -4.59 1.88 -3.95
C CYS A 209 -5.98 2.08 -4.59
N ASN A 210 -7.02 1.50 -4.00
CA ASN A 210 -8.40 1.60 -4.49
C ASN A 210 -9.34 1.72 -3.28
N GLY A 211 -10.25 2.69 -3.31
CA GLY A 211 -11.18 2.94 -2.21
C GLY A 211 -10.96 4.27 -1.49
N PRO A 212 -11.74 4.53 -0.43
CA PRO A 212 -11.74 5.82 0.26
C PRO A 212 -10.47 6.09 1.07
N ALA A 213 -9.79 5.05 1.57
CA ALA A 213 -8.50 5.21 2.25
C ALA A 213 -7.45 5.81 1.30
N PHE A 214 -7.43 5.37 0.04
CA PHE A 214 -6.51 5.87 -0.98
C PHE A 214 -6.70 7.37 -1.26
N VAL A 215 -7.93 7.90 -1.22
CA VAL A 215 -8.17 9.34 -1.40
C VAL A 215 -7.38 10.16 -0.38
N ALA A 216 -7.46 9.76 0.89
CA ALA A 216 -6.78 10.45 1.98
C ALA A 216 -5.27 10.18 2.00
N ARG A 217 -4.87 8.96 1.65
CA ARG A 217 -3.46 8.56 1.51
C ARG A 217 -2.78 9.33 0.37
N HIS A 218 -3.42 9.44 -0.78
CA HIS A 218 -2.90 10.21 -1.91
C HIS A 218 -2.85 11.71 -1.59
N TYR A 219 -3.79 12.26 -0.81
CA TYR A 219 -3.70 13.64 -0.32
C TYR A 219 -2.41 13.88 0.50
N LEU A 220 -1.96 12.90 1.30
CA LEU A 220 -0.70 12.97 2.06
C LEU A 220 0.55 13.01 1.18
N THR A 221 0.52 12.51 -0.05
CA THR A 221 1.69 12.61 -0.94
C THR A 221 1.93 14.05 -1.40
N LEU A 222 0.92 14.92 -1.31
CA LEU A 222 1.00 16.32 -1.73
C LEU A 222 1.71 17.24 -0.71
N VAL A 223 2.29 16.68 0.37
CA VAL A 223 3.06 17.44 1.38
C VAL A 223 4.27 18.12 0.74
N LYS A 224 4.94 17.45 -0.19
CA LYS A 224 6.11 17.97 -0.90
C LYS A 224 5.95 17.78 -2.40
N ASN A 225 6.65 18.62 -3.16
CA ASN A 225 6.86 18.37 -4.57
C ASN A 225 7.73 17.12 -4.73
N HIS A 226 7.35 16.24 -5.65
CA HIS A 226 8.04 14.96 -5.87
C HIS A 226 7.90 14.55 -7.34
N GLU A 227 8.59 13.49 -7.73
CA GLU A 227 8.39 12.82 -9.01
C GLU A 227 7.71 11.48 -8.77
N ASP A 228 6.62 11.22 -9.47
CA ASP A 228 5.86 9.97 -9.34
C ASP A 228 5.97 9.14 -10.63
N PHE A 229 5.92 7.82 -10.52
CA PHE A 229 6.01 6.90 -11.67
C PHE A 229 4.62 6.48 -12.14
N GLU A 230 4.23 6.91 -13.34
CA GLU A 230 2.95 6.55 -13.95
C GLU A 230 3.21 5.88 -15.31
N GLY A 231 2.77 4.61 -15.45
CA GLY A 231 2.91 3.85 -16.69
C GLY A 231 4.36 3.51 -17.04
N ASP A 232 5.00 4.33 -17.86
CA ASP A 232 6.34 4.12 -18.41
C ASP A 232 7.36 5.21 -18.05
N ARG A 233 6.98 6.26 -17.31
CA ARG A 233 7.87 7.38 -17.00
C ARG A 233 7.56 8.07 -15.68
N PHE A 234 8.54 8.84 -15.20
CA PHE A 234 8.37 9.71 -14.05
C PHE A 234 7.80 11.07 -14.44
N HIS A 235 6.87 11.58 -13.63
CA HIS A 235 6.19 12.86 -13.81
C HIS A 235 6.45 13.78 -12.59
N LYS A 236 6.79 15.04 -12.85
CA LYS A 236 6.98 16.04 -11.79
C LYS A 236 5.65 16.52 -11.22
N ILE A 237 5.55 16.53 -9.90
CA ILE A 237 4.44 17.06 -9.11
C ILE A 237 4.90 18.38 -8.49
N ASN A 238 4.66 19.50 -9.19
CA ASN A 238 5.31 20.78 -8.86
C ASN A 238 4.46 21.78 -8.03
N SER A 239 3.15 21.53 -7.85
CA SER A 239 2.28 22.48 -7.13
C SER A 239 1.07 21.81 -6.50
N PHE A 240 0.93 21.95 -5.18
CA PHE A 240 -0.28 21.57 -4.45
C PHE A 240 -1.54 22.26 -5.01
N LEU A 241 -1.44 23.55 -5.35
CA LEU A 241 -2.58 24.32 -5.84
C LEU A 241 -3.12 23.78 -7.17
N GLU A 242 -2.21 23.39 -8.07
CA GLU A 242 -2.59 22.78 -9.35
C GLU A 242 -3.18 21.38 -9.15
N ARG A 243 -2.59 20.58 -8.25
CA ARG A 243 -3.05 19.23 -7.94
C ARG A 243 -4.46 19.19 -7.36
N MET A 244 -4.83 20.22 -6.61
CA MET A 244 -6.18 20.35 -6.03
C MET A 244 -7.22 20.90 -7.02
N LYS A 245 -6.87 21.28 -8.25
CA LYS A 245 -7.91 21.65 -9.22
C LYS A 245 -8.73 20.40 -9.59
N PRO A 246 -10.07 20.45 -9.53
CA PRO A 246 -10.90 19.31 -9.94
C PRO A 246 -10.78 19.02 -11.44
N PHE A 247 -10.43 20.03 -12.25
CA PHE A 247 -10.21 19.90 -13.69
C PHE A 247 -8.82 20.43 -14.07
N SER A 248 -8.14 19.76 -14.99
CA SER A 248 -6.91 20.26 -15.61
C SER A 248 -7.11 20.42 -17.13
N ARG A 249 -6.38 21.38 -17.71
CA ARG A 249 -6.25 21.57 -19.16
C ARG A 249 -5.11 20.74 -19.75
N GLU A 250 -4.23 20.18 -18.92
CA GLU A 250 -3.14 19.33 -19.36
C GLU A 250 -3.66 17.97 -19.83
N LYS A 251 -3.16 17.51 -20.98
CA LYS A 251 -3.59 16.27 -21.63
C LYS A 251 -2.69 15.06 -21.32
N THR A 252 -1.59 15.26 -20.61
CA THR A 252 -0.56 14.24 -20.40
C THR A 252 -0.35 13.93 -18.92
N GLY A 253 -0.36 12.65 -18.56
CA GLY A 253 -0.29 12.18 -17.16
C GLY A 253 -1.59 12.39 -16.40
N HIS A 254 -1.56 12.18 -15.08
CA HIS A 254 -2.66 12.49 -14.17
C HIS A 254 -2.34 13.75 -13.34
N PRO A 255 -2.49 14.96 -13.92
CA PRO A 255 -1.96 16.21 -13.35
C PRO A 255 -2.69 16.69 -12.10
N THR A 256 -3.88 16.17 -11.80
CA THR A 256 -4.66 16.52 -10.61
C THR A 256 -4.89 15.31 -9.72
N MET A 257 -5.09 15.55 -8.43
CA MET A 257 -5.51 14.53 -7.46
C MET A 257 -6.75 13.79 -7.99
N LEU A 258 -7.76 14.51 -8.49
CA LEU A 258 -8.97 13.88 -9.02
C LEU A 258 -8.68 12.97 -10.23
N SER A 259 -7.84 13.42 -11.17
CA SER A 259 -7.48 12.62 -12.35
C SER A 259 -6.69 11.35 -11.99
N HIS A 260 -5.89 11.40 -10.94
CA HIS A 260 -5.11 10.26 -10.47
C HIS A 260 -6.00 9.25 -9.74
N LEU A 261 -6.94 9.75 -8.93
CA LEU A 261 -7.99 8.92 -8.35
C LEU A 261 -8.81 8.24 -9.46
N ASP A 262 -9.28 8.98 -10.46
CA ASP A 262 -10.05 8.41 -11.57
C ASP A 262 -9.26 7.36 -12.37
N MET A 263 -7.97 7.56 -12.60
CA MET A 263 -7.08 6.54 -13.19
C MET A 263 -7.08 5.25 -12.37
N PHE A 264 -6.90 5.33 -11.05
CA PHE A 264 -6.95 4.14 -10.21
C PHE A 264 -8.34 3.50 -10.26
N ALA A 265 -9.43 4.24 -10.02
CA ALA A 265 -10.79 3.67 -10.08
C ALA A 265 -11.11 3.01 -11.44
N SER A 266 -10.66 3.59 -12.55
CA SER A 266 -10.91 3.09 -13.90
C SER A 266 -10.00 1.93 -14.30
N SER A 267 -8.73 1.90 -13.87
CA SER A 267 -7.75 0.86 -14.25
C SER A 267 -7.88 -0.45 -13.45
N GLN A 268 -8.61 -0.44 -12.34
CA GLN A 268 -8.73 -1.59 -11.43
C GLN A 268 -9.82 -2.57 -11.90
N ASN A 269 -9.65 -3.15 -13.10
CA ASN A 269 -10.56 -4.14 -13.66
C ASN A 269 -9.86 -5.12 -14.62
N ASN A 270 -10.55 -6.20 -15.00
CA ASN A 270 -10.01 -7.28 -15.84
C ASN A 270 -9.76 -6.90 -17.32
N LYS A 271 -10.22 -5.73 -17.78
CA LYS A 271 -9.89 -5.22 -19.13
C LYS A 271 -8.55 -4.50 -19.17
N ASN A 272 -7.98 -4.16 -18.02
CA ASN A 272 -6.70 -3.46 -17.91
C ASN A 272 -5.57 -4.45 -17.56
N ILE A 273 -4.35 -4.15 -18.00
CA ILE A 273 -3.15 -4.92 -17.71
C ILE A 273 -2.93 -5.17 -16.21
N TYR A 274 -3.32 -4.23 -15.33
CA TYR A 274 -3.13 -4.37 -13.90
C TYR A 274 -4.07 -5.41 -13.26
N GLY A 275 -5.27 -5.61 -13.82
CA GLY A 275 -6.31 -6.48 -13.26
C GLY A 275 -6.72 -7.67 -14.13
N LYS A 276 -6.06 -7.89 -15.28
CA LYS A 276 -6.44 -8.92 -16.28
C LYS A 276 -6.56 -10.34 -15.72
N TYR A 277 -5.87 -10.64 -14.62
CA TYR A 277 -5.89 -11.96 -13.99
C TYR A 277 -6.55 -11.98 -12.61
N ASP A 278 -7.23 -10.91 -12.21
CA ASP A 278 -7.99 -10.89 -10.96
C ASP A 278 -9.09 -11.96 -11.01
N TYR A 279 -9.25 -12.73 -9.94
CA TYR A 279 -10.30 -13.76 -9.84
C TYR A 279 -10.79 -13.96 -8.41
N GLY A 280 -11.92 -14.66 -8.27
CA GLY A 280 -12.47 -15.07 -6.96
C GLY A 280 -12.83 -13.87 -6.08
N PHE A 281 -12.45 -13.94 -4.80
CA PHE A 281 -12.80 -12.93 -3.80
C PHE A 281 -12.18 -11.56 -4.09
N MET A 282 -10.99 -11.52 -4.70
CA MET A 282 -10.33 -10.27 -5.13
C MET A 282 -11.24 -9.38 -5.98
N ILE A 283 -11.97 -9.94 -6.96
CA ILE A 283 -12.88 -9.16 -7.82
C ILE A 283 -13.97 -8.48 -6.98
N GLN A 284 -14.52 -9.19 -6.00
CA GLN A 284 -15.61 -8.67 -5.15
C GLN A 284 -15.13 -7.47 -4.33
N VAL A 285 -14.01 -7.63 -3.62
CA VAL A 285 -13.43 -6.58 -2.77
C VAL A 285 -13.01 -5.37 -3.61
N ARG A 286 -12.28 -5.60 -4.70
CA ARG A 286 -11.84 -4.55 -5.63
C ARG A 286 -13.02 -3.73 -6.18
N ASN A 287 -14.08 -4.40 -6.63
CA ASN A 287 -15.24 -3.72 -7.18
C ASN A 287 -15.99 -2.91 -6.10
N PHE A 288 -16.08 -3.45 -4.87
CA PHE A 288 -16.64 -2.71 -3.75
C PHE A 288 -15.83 -1.44 -3.45
N HIS A 289 -14.50 -1.54 -3.35
CA HIS A 289 -13.62 -0.39 -3.12
C HIS A 289 -13.77 0.67 -4.22
N LYS A 290 -13.80 0.22 -5.47
CA LYS A 290 -14.01 1.07 -6.63
C LYS A 290 -15.30 1.88 -6.51
N ILE A 291 -16.43 1.24 -6.21
CA ILE A 291 -17.73 1.90 -6.06
C ILE A 291 -17.67 2.99 -4.96
N LEU A 292 -17.00 2.70 -3.85
CA LEU A 292 -16.85 3.66 -2.75
C LEU A 292 -16.01 4.88 -3.17
N MET A 293 -14.92 4.65 -3.90
CA MET A 293 -14.06 5.71 -4.41
C MET A 293 -14.73 6.58 -5.49
N GLU A 294 -15.49 5.94 -6.39
CA GLU A 294 -16.26 6.62 -7.43
C GLU A 294 -17.30 7.59 -6.86
N ARG A 295 -17.86 7.31 -5.68
CA ARG A 295 -18.78 8.25 -4.99
C ARG A 295 -18.09 9.57 -4.65
N THR A 296 -16.86 9.52 -4.13
CA THR A 296 -16.06 10.74 -3.89
C THR A 296 -15.71 11.43 -5.19
N ILE A 297 -15.21 10.68 -6.19
CA ILE A 297 -14.80 11.23 -7.50
C ILE A 297 -15.97 11.97 -8.14
N ASN A 298 -17.13 11.32 -8.23
CA ASN A 298 -18.32 11.90 -8.85
C ASN A 298 -18.81 13.15 -8.12
N LEU A 299 -18.72 13.19 -6.79
CA LEU A 299 -19.09 14.38 -6.02
C LEU A 299 -18.15 15.55 -6.32
N VAL A 300 -16.82 15.33 -6.26
CA VAL A 300 -15.81 16.35 -6.56
C VAL A 300 -15.94 16.84 -8.00
N LEU A 301 -16.13 15.91 -8.95
CA LEU A 301 -16.29 16.21 -10.37
C LEU A 301 -17.57 17.03 -10.65
N SER A 302 -18.66 16.75 -9.93
CA SER A 302 -19.90 17.51 -10.10
C SER A 302 -19.77 18.99 -9.71
N GLY A 303 -18.81 19.33 -8.84
CA GLY A 303 -18.66 20.66 -8.27
C GLY A 303 -19.83 21.12 -7.40
N LYS A 304 -20.84 20.26 -7.17
CA LYS A 304 -22.04 20.59 -6.39
C LYS A 304 -21.74 20.47 -4.90
N GLY A 305 -22.19 21.46 -4.13
CA GLY A 305 -22.24 21.33 -2.68
C GLY A 305 -23.35 20.35 -2.30
N LYS A 306 -23.02 19.33 -1.53
CA LYS A 306 -23.95 18.33 -1.00
C LYS A 306 -24.11 18.45 0.51
N TYR A 307 -23.07 18.90 1.19
CA TYR A 307 -22.99 18.96 2.64
C TYR A 307 -22.85 20.40 3.11
N ASP A 308 -23.60 20.74 4.15
CA ASP A 308 -23.33 21.93 4.95
C ASP A 308 -22.27 21.63 6.03
N TYR A 309 -21.34 22.56 6.24
CA TYR A 309 -20.21 22.36 7.15
C TYR A 309 -19.60 23.68 7.62
N ASP A 310 -19.11 23.68 8.86
CA ASP A 310 -18.16 24.68 9.33
C ASP A 310 -16.76 24.34 8.81
N GLU A 311 -16.07 25.32 8.22
CA GLU A 311 -14.77 25.09 7.55
C GLU A 311 -13.70 24.67 8.56
N ASP A 312 -13.66 25.27 9.75
CA ASP A 312 -12.66 24.97 10.77
C ASP A 312 -12.89 23.60 11.40
N GLU A 313 -14.14 23.27 11.72
CA GLU A 313 -14.54 21.95 12.21
C GLU A 313 -14.18 20.86 11.20
N LEU A 314 -14.47 21.07 9.91
CA LEU A 314 -14.13 20.11 8.85
C LEU A 314 -12.62 19.93 8.70
N ILE A 315 -11.86 21.03 8.61
CA ILE A 315 -10.41 20.96 8.42
C ILE A 315 -9.75 20.27 9.61
N ASN A 316 -10.18 20.57 10.83
CA ASN A 316 -9.71 19.89 12.03
C ASN A 316 -10.05 18.39 11.98
N THR A 317 -11.30 18.06 11.65
CA THR A 317 -11.77 16.66 11.55
C THR A 317 -10.98 15.87 10.50
N TRP A 318 -10.74 16.45 9.32
CA TRP A 318 -9.95 15.86 8.25
C TRP A 318 -8.49 15.67 8.68
N THR A 319 -7.91 16.66 9.35
CA THR A 319 -6.53 16.59 9.82
C THR A 319 -6.36 15.48 10.86
N ILE A 320 -7.29 15.36 11.82
CA ILE A 320 -7.27 14.26 12.80
C ILE A 320 -7.46 12.90 12.12
N PHE A 321 -8.35 12.81 11.14
CA PHE A 321 -8.54 11.59 10.35
C PHE A 321 -7.24 11.13 9.66
N LEU A 322 -6.52 12.06 9.02
CA LEU A 322 -5.21 11.76 8.43
C LEU A 322 -4.20 11.26 9.49
N GLN A 323 -4.18 11.90 10.67
CA GLN A 323 -3.22 11.64 11.75
C GLN A 323 -3.44 10.35 12.53
N GLN A 324 -4.66 9.81 12.51
CA GLN A 324 -5.03 8.69 13.37
C GLN A 324 -5.40 7.45 12.57
N ASN A 325 -6.00 7.64 11.40
CA ASN A 325 -6.54 6.54 10.60
C ASN A 325 -5.72 6.25 9.35
N ILE A 326 -5.19 7.29 8.70
CA ILE A 326 -4.51 7.12 7.41
C ILE A 326 -3.02 6.90 7.59
N GLU A 327 -2.35 7.74 8.39
CA GLU A 327 -0.91 7.67 8.61
C GLU A 327 -0.56 8.11 10.05
N PRO A 328 -0.66 7.20 11.04
CA PRO A 328 -0.46 7.50 12.45
C PRO A 328 1.01 7.64 12.89
N THR A 329 1.92 7.88 11.95
CA THR A 329 3.34 8.14 12.19
C THR A 329 3.59 9.62 12.46
N GLU A 330 4.79 9.95 12.95
CA GLU A 330 5.21 11.34 13.18
C GLU A 330 5.30 12.12 11.86
N SER A 331 5.84 11.50 10.81
CA SER A 331 5.86 12.08 9.47
C SER A 331 4.46 12.36 8.92
N GLY A 332 3.51 11.43 9.10
CA GLY A 332 2.10 11.63 8.74
C GLY A 332 1.45 12.79 9.48
N LYS A 333 1.71 12.92 10.79
CA LYS A 333 1.19 14.02 11.61
C LYS A 333 1.73 15.38 11.20
N ASN A 334 3.02 15.47 10.97
CA ASN A 334 3.64 16.70 10.49
C ASN A 334 3.16 17.04 9.07
N GLY A 335 3.01 16.02 8.21
CA GLY A 335 2.49 16.16 6.86
C GLY A 335 1.06 16.71 6.82
N SER A 336 0.16 16.21 7.66
CA SER A 336 -1.23 16.67 7.68
C SER A 336 -1.36 18.14 8.11
N LEU A 337 -0.55 18.60 9.08
CA LEU A 337 -0.52 20.00 9.50
C LEU A 337 0.01 20.94 8.40
N ILE A 338 0.98 20.47 7.60
CA ILE A 338 1.44 21.21 6.41
C ILE A 338 0.32 21.32 5.39
N LEU A 339 -0.39 20.22 5.13
CA LEU A 339 -1.49 20.18 4.17
C LEU A 339 -2.69 21.01 4.59
N GLU A 340 -3.02 21.07 5.89
CA GLU A 340 -4.02 21.99 6.42
C GLU A 340 -3.69 23.43 6.00
N LYS A 341 -2.46 23.89 6.27
CA LYS A 341 -2.03 25.25 5.94
C LYS A 341 -2.08 25.52 4.44
N LYS A 342 -1.77 24.52 3.61
CA LYS A 342 -1.89 24.63 2.15
C LYS A 342 -3.36 24.68 1.69
N PHE A 343 -4.22 23.85 2.28
CA PHE A 343 -5.65 23.78 1.94
C PHE A 343 -6.37 25.10 2.23
N ARG A 344 -6.07 25.74 3.36
CA ARG A 344 -6.64 27.03 3.73
C ARG A 344 -6.36 28.14 2.72
N LYS A 345 -5.25 28.04 1.97
CA LYS A 345 -4.83 28.97 0.92
C LYS A 345 -5.46 28.70 -0.45
N LEU A 346 -6.22 27.61 -0.61
CA LEU A 346 -6.93 27.34 -1.86
C LEU A 346 -7.99 28.40 -2.12
N ASN A 347 -8.32 28.62 -3.40
CA ASN A 347 -9.42 29.49 -3.76
C ASN A 347 -10.74 28.95 -3.18
N LYS A 348 -11.71 29.85 -2.94
CA LYS A 348 -12.97 29.50 -2.26
C LYS A 348 -13.74 28.36 -2.95
N ASN A 349 -13.74 28.34 -4.29
CA ASN A 349 -14.47 27.34 -5.06
C ASN A 349 -13.84 25.93 -4.95
N VAL A 350 -12.54 25.82 -5.22
CA VAL A 350 -11.78 24.56 -5.10
C VAL A 350 -11.85 24.04 -3.67
N LYS A 351 -11.71 24.92 -2.69
CA LYS A 351 -11.85 24.58 -1.28
C LYS A 351 -13.24 23.98 -0.98
N LYS A 352 -14.32 24.62 -1.44
CA LYS A 352 -15.69 24.12 -1.25
C LYS A 352 -15.92 22.74 -1.88
N ILE A 353 -15.39 22.54 -3.09
CA ILE A 353 -15.51 21.27 -3.82
C ILE A 353 -14.80 20.15 -3.05
N TRP A 354 -13.55 20.35 -2.65
CA TRP A 354 -12.80 19.33 -1.93
C TRP A 354 -13.27 19.13 -0.49
N ALA A 355 -13.78 20.17 0.17
CA ALA A 355 -14.42 20.02 1.47
C ALA A 355 -15.58 19.01 1.42
N ASN A 356 -16.43 19.11 0.41
CA ASN A 356 -17.49 18.11 0.16
C ASN A 356 -16.90 16.73 -0.14
N GLY A 357 -15.84 16.67 -0.95
CA GLY A 357 -15.10 15.44 -1.23
C GLY A 357 -14.52 14.76 0.02
N PHE A 358 -13.99 15.53 0.97
CA PHE A 358 -13.44 15.01 2.23
C PHE A 358 -14.53 14.44 3.15
N ILE A 359 -15.68 15.11 3.24
CA ILE A 359 -16.84 14.58 3.98
C ILE A 359 -17.31 13.26 3.37
N GLU A 360 -17.50 13.21 2.05
CA GLU A 360 -17.89 11.99 1.35
C GLU A 360 -16.85 10.88 1.54
N THR A 361 -15.56 11.20 1.46
CA THR A 361 -14.47 10.25 1.69
C THR A 361 -14.55 9.63 3.08
N MET A 362 -14.75 10.41 4.13
CA MET A 362 -14.88 9.89 5.49
C MET A 362 -16.15 9.03 5.66
N ILE A 363 -17.27 9.40 5.03
CA ILE A 363 -18.50 8.58 5.01
C ILE A 363 -18.23 7.22 4.35
N GLN A 364 -17.57 7.22 3.19
CA GLN A 364 -17.26 5.97 2.50
C GLN A 364 -16.18 5.16 3.23
N TYR A 365 -15.25 5.83 3.92
CA TYR A 365 -14.24 5.18 4.76
C TYR A 365 -14.86 4.39 5.92
N ILE A 366 -15.90 4.91 6.57
CA ILE A 366 -16.64 4.15 7.60
C ILE A 366 -17.21 2.86 7.01
N LYS A 367 -17.89 2.94 5.86
CA LYS A 367 -18.47 1.76 5.19
C LYS A 367 -17.40 0.74 4.78
N TRP A 368 -16.26 1.24 4.31
CA TRP A 368 -15.10 0.44 3.94
C TRP A 368 -14.48 -0.25 5.15
N SER A 369 -14.25 0.49 6.24
CA SER A 369 -13.72 -0.03 7.50
C SER A 369 -14.65 -1.10 8.08
N ASP A 370 -15.95 -0.82 8.17
CA ASP A 370 -16.95 -1.76 8.67
C ASP A 370 -16.97 -3.06 7.86
N TYR A 371 -16.83 -2.97 6.54
CA TYR A 371 -16.74 -4.15 5.67
C TYR A 371 -15.53 -5.01 6.04
N HIS A 372 -14.34 -4.43 6.16
CA HIS A 372 -13.13 -5.17 6.52
C HIS A 372 -13.12 -5.69 7.95
N LEU A 373 -13.66 -4.92 8.90
CA LEU A 373 -13.77 -5.34 10.29
C LEU A 373 -14.71 -6.54 10.43
N ARG A 374 -15.84 -6.55 9.70
CA ARG A 374 -16.75 -7.72 9.66
C ARG A 374 -16.08 -8.98 9.11
N LEU A 375 -15.26 -8.85 8.06
CA LEU A 375 -14.47 -9.99 7.56
C LEU A 375 -13.50 -10.53 8.61
N SER A 376 -13.06 -9.68 9.53
CA SER A 376 -12.12 -10.01 10.59
C SER A 376 -12.74 -10.51 11.91
N GLU A 377 -14.07 -10.51 12.05
CA GLU A 377 -14.75 -10.86 13.32
C GLU A 377 -14.41 -12.26 13.86
N LYS A 378 -14.03 -13.18 12.97
CA LYS A 378 -13.67 -14.56 13.33
C LYS A 378 -12.19 -14.74 13.69
N TRP A 379 -11.40 -13.68 13.68
CA TRP A 379 -9.96 -13.77 13.89
C TRP A 379 -9.62 -13.84 15.36
N SER A 380 -8.55 -14.56 15.68
CA SER A 380 -7.95 -14.51 17.02
C SER A 380 -7.44 -13.11 17.32
N GLN A 381 -7.53 -12.70 18.59
CA GLN A 381 -7.14 -11.35 19.02
C GLN A 381 -5.67 -11.02 18.69
N GLU A 382 -4.78 -12.02 18.76
CA GLU A 382 -3.36 -11.90 18.39
C GLU A 382 -3.13 -11.53 16.92
N TRP A 383 -4.06 -11.81 16.01
CA TRP A 383 -3.91 -11.50 14.59
C TRP A 383 -4.09 -10.02 14.31
N PHE A 384 -4.67 -9.27 15.24
CA PHE A 384 -4.81 -7.81 15.14
C PHE A 384 -3.57 -7.05 15.63
N GLU A 385 -2.49 -7.74 15.98
CA GLU A 385 -1.24 -7.12 16.40
C GLU A 385 -0.20 -7.14 15.29
N ILE A 386 0.50 -6.02 15.13
CA ILE A 386 1.81 -5.95 14.48
C ILE A 386 2.83 -5.79 15.61
N PRO A 387 3.59 -6.85 15.97
CA PRO A 387 4.42 -6.86 17.17
C PRO A 387 5.31 -5.63 17.29
N TYR A 388 5.31 -5.00 18.46
CA TYR A 388 6.05 -3.77 18.80
C TYR A 388 5.62 -2.47 18.08
N TYR A 389 4.91 -2.54 16.95
CA TYR A 389 4.55 -1.36 16.15
C TYR A 389 3.08 -0.97 16.23
N CYS A 390 2.16 -1.93 16.33
CA CYS A 390 0.73 -1.67 16.47
C CYS A 390 0.04 -2.73 17.34
N LYS A 391 -0.40 -2.35 18.54
CA LYS A 391 -1.08 -3.28 19.48
C LYS A 391 -2.43 -3.78 18.99
N ASP A 392 -3.12 -2.98 18.18
CA ASP A 392 -4.45 -3.33 17.66
C ASP A 392 -4.71 -2.53 16.37
N ILE A 393 -4.56 -3.19 15.23
CA ILE A 393 -4.76 -2.60 13.91
C ILE A 393 -6.17 -2.05 13.71
N ARG A 394 -7.18 -2.58 14.42
CA ARG A 394 -8.57 -2.12 14.29
C ARG A 394 -8.73 -0.68 14.75
N LYS A 395 -7.89 -0.21 15.66
CA LYS A 395 -7.90 1.18 16.14
C LYS A 395 -7.47 2.18 15.05
N VAL A 396 -6.66 1.74 14.09
CA VAL A 396 -6.30 2.55 12.91
C VAL A 396 -7.47 2.58 11.92
N MET A 397 -8.25 1.50 11.86
CA MET A 397 -9.40 1.37 10.96
C MET A 397 -10.60 2.19 11.41
N ILE A 398 -10.86 2.30 12.71
CA ILE A 398 -12.05 2.96 13.26
C ILE A 398 -11.80 4.46 13.42
N LEU A 399 -12.70 5.29 12.89
CA LEU A 399 -12.66 6.74 13.13
C LEU A 399 -12.68 7.05 14.62
N ASN A 400 -11.92 8.06 15.04
CA ASN A 400 -12.04 8.56 16.40
C ASN A 400 -13.45 9.11 16.64
N LYS A 401 -13.85 9.12 17.91
CA LYS A 401 -15.21 9.50 18.34
C LYS A 401 -15.65 10.88 17.84
N ASN A 402 -14.75 11.86 17.80
CA ASN A 402 -15.10 13.21 17.36
C ASN A 402 -15.35 13.25 15.86
N SER A 403 -14.45 12.65 15.07
CA SER A 403 -14.64 12.51 13.62
C SER A 403 -15.89 11.69 13.29
N GLN A 404 -16.16 10.61 14.04
CA GLN A 404 -17.38 9.81 13.86
C GLN A 404 -18.64 10.63 14.13
N ASN A 405 -18.70 11.36 15.25
CA ASN A 405 -19.84 12.21 15.60
C ASN A 405 -20.10 13.29 14.54
N PHE A 406 -19.05 13.94 14.05
CA PHE A 406 -19.15 14.92 12.97
C PHE A 406 -19.82 14.29 11.74
N ILE A 407 -19.36 13.13 11.31
CA ILE A 407 -19.88 12.43 10.13
C ILE A 407 -21.31 11.93 10.33
N ASP A 408 -21.62 11.36 11.50
CA ASP A 408 -22.97 10.90 11.82
C ASP A 408 -24.00 12.03 11.76
N ASN A 409 -23.62 13.24 12.20
CA ASN A 409 -24.46 14.43 12.08
C ASN A 409 -24.73 14.78 10.60
N LYS A 410 -23.72 14.70 9.73
CA LYS A 410 -23.90 14.95 8.28
C LYS A 410 -24.81 13.91 7.62
N ILE A 411 -24.71 12.65 8.03
CA ILE A 411 -25.58 11.57 7.53
C ILE A 411 -27.03 11.77 7.98
N LYS A 412 -27.24 12.16 9.26
CA LYS A 412 -28.59 12.38 9.81
C LYS A 412 -29.33 13.52 9.12
N ILE A 413 -28.64 14.60 8.75
CA ILE A 413 -29.25 15.74 8.06
C ILE A 413 -29.78 15.30 6.69
N LEU A 414 -28.98 14.57 5.90
CA LEU A 414 -29.41 14.07 4.60
C LEU A 414 -30.65 13.17 4.66
N ARG A 415 -30.73 12.29 5.67
CA ARG A 415 -31.88 11.39 5.86
C ARG A 415 -33.18 12.08 6.29
N LYS A 416 -33.12 13.36 6.67
CA LYS A 416 -34.30 14.16 7.01
C LYS A 416 -34.81 14.99 5.83
N GLU A 417 -34.04 15.08 4.76
CA GLU A 417 -34.37 15.83 3.54
C GLU A 417 -34.87 14.92 2.40
N ASP A 418 -34.71 13.60 2.56
CA ASP A 418 -35.38 12.53 1.78
C ASP A 418 -36.67 12.09 2.48
#